data_AF-A0A069QTX9-F1
#
_entry.id   AF-A0A069QTX9-F1
#
_cell.length_a   1.000
_cell.length_b   1.000
_cell.length_c   1.000
_cell.angle_alpha   90.00
_cell.angle_beta   90.00
_cell.angle_gamma   90.00
#
_symmetry.space_group_name_H-M   'P 1'
#
loop_
_entity.id
_entity.type
_entity.pdbx_description
1 polymer ?
#
loop_
_entity_poly.entity_id
_entity_poly.type
_entity_poly.pdbx_seq_one_letter_code
_entity_poly.pdbx_strand_id
1 'polypeptide(L)'
;ESLCNSKVYLLRVKLNRGEMMSREEKNWLCEAVNSNTYFRTAVPLQGYRFDFFDVLKKYLVSQYGQWTEYYAPDRTSLRAYLYGRINQIVEIPKY
;
A
#
# COMPACT_ATOMS: atom_id res chain seq x y z
N GLU A 1 -23.74 -2.97 -6.29
CA GLU A 1 -22.48 -3.55 -6.80
C GLU A 1 -21.96 -4.57 -5.80
N SER A 2 -21.64 -5.77 -6.25
CA SER A 2 -21.21 -6.88 -5.41
C SER A 2 -19.72 -6.80 -5.09
N LEU A 3 -19.41 -6.85 -3.79
CA LEU A 3 -18.07 -6.76 -3.17
C LEU A 3 -17.01 -7.70 -3.81
N CYS A 4 -17.47 -8.82 -4.37
CA CYS A 4 -16.65 -9.87 -4.96
C CYS A 4 -15.93 -9.47 -6.27
N ASN A 5 -16.38 -8.41 -6.96
CA ASN A 5 -15.73 -7.93 -8.18
C ASN A 5 -14.78 -6.75 -7.94
N SER A 6 -14.63 -6.31 -6.69
CA SER A 6 -13.75 -5.19 -6.38
C SER A 6 -12.28 -5.61 -6.35
N LYS A 7 -11.40 -4.73 -6.84
CA LYS A 7 -9.96 -4.98 -6.95
C LYS A 7 -9.31 -5.38 -5.62
N VAL A 8 -9.77 -4.80 -4.50
CA VAL A 8 -9.30 -5.15 -3.14
C VAL A 8 -9.61 -6.61 -2.76
N TYR A 9 -10.81 -7.08 -3.10
CA TYR A 9 -11.26 -8.42 -2.76
C TYR A 9 -10.51 -9.46 -3.58
N LEU A 10 -10.42 -9.24 -4.89
CA LEU A 10 -9.66 -10.10 -5.79
C LEU A 10 -8.18 -10.18 -5.37
N LEU A 11 -7.58 -9.04 -5.01
CA LEU A 11 -6.20 -8.99 -4.52
C LEU A 11 -6.04 -9.76 -3.20
N ARG A 12 -6.98 -9.61 -2.26
CA ARG A 12 -6.93 -10.34 -0.98
C ARG A 12 -7.07 -11.85 -1.19
N VAL A 13 -7.98 -12.29 -2.05
CA VAL A 13 -8.14 -13.71 -2.38
C VAL A 13 -6.88 -14.27 -3.03
N LYS A 14 -6.27 -13.51 -3.94
CA LYS A 14 -5.01 -13.87 -4.61
C LYS A 14 -3.86 -14.05 -3.60
N LEU A 15 -3.70 -13.11 -2.68
CA LEU A 15 -2.69 -13.20 -1.61
C LEU A 15 -2.94 -14.39 -0.69
N ASN A 16 -4.19 -14.67 -0.33
CA ASN A 16 -4.55 -15.84 0.48
C ASN A 16 -4.23 -17.17 -0.22
N ARG A 17 -4.15 -17.20 -1.55
CA ARG A 17 -3.70 -18.37 -2.33
C ARG A 17 -2.17 -18.50 -2.42
N GLY A 18 -1.42 -17.56 -1.86
CA GLY A 18 0.04 -17.51 -1.97
C GLY A 18 0.54 -17.02 -3.33
N GLU A 19 -0.33 -16.44 -4.16
CA GLU A 19 0.08 -15.89 -5.45
C GLU A 19 0.83 -14.56 -5.28
N MET A 20 1.76 -14.29 -6.19
CA MET A 20 2.51 -13.04 -6.20
C MET A 20 1.70 -11.89 -6.79
N MET A 21 1.82 -10.70 -6.20
CA MET A 21 1.23 -9.48 -6.75
C MET A 21 2.02 -8.97 -7.96
N SER A 22 1.29 -8.57 -9.00
CA SER A 22 1.85 -7.88 -10.16
C SER A 22 2.30 -6.45 -9.80
N ARG A 23 3.08 -5.82 -10.68
CA ARG A 23 3.50 -4.42 -10.51
C ARG A 23 2.29 -3.47 -10.38
N GLU A 24 1.27 -3.69 -11.21
CA GLU A 24 0.06 -2.87 -11.22
C GLU A 24 -0.77 -3.03 -9.95
N GLU A 25 -0.85 -4.26 -9.43
CA GLU A 25 -1.51 -4.55 -8.14
C GLU A 25 -0.79 -3.88 -6.98
N LYS A 26 0.55 -3.91 -6.97
CA LYS A 26 1.38 -3.26 -5.94
C LYS A 26 1.25 -1.74 -5.96
N ASN A 27 1.29 -1.13 -7.15
CA ASN A 27 1.10 0.31 -7.32
C ASN A 27 -0.30 0.72 -6.84
N TRP A 28 -1.33 -0.01 -7.27
CA TRP A 28 -2.70 0.24 -6.86
C TRP A 28 -2.88 0.08 -5.35
N LEU A 29 -2.31 -0.96 -4.73
CA LEU A 29 -2.39 -1.16 -3.28
C LEU A 29 -1.71 -0.01 -2.51
N CYS A 30 -0.55 0.43 -2.98
CA CYS A 30 0.15 1.58 -2.42
C CYS A 30 -0.74 2.83 -2.44
N GLU A 31 -1.36 3.12 -3.57
CA GLU A 31 -2.27 4.26 -3.70
C GLU A 31 -3.53 4.09 -2.82
N ALA A 32 -4.17 2.93 -2.83
CA ALA A 32 -5.40 2.67 -2.08
C ALA A 32 -5.20 2.77 -0.55
N VAL A 33 -4.03 2.37 -0.05
CA VAL A 33 -3.71 2.45 1.38
C VAL A 33 -3.33 3.87 1.80
N ASN A 34 -2.54 4.59 0.99
CA ASN A 34 -2.08 5.94 1.35
C ASN A 34 -3.11 7.04 0.99
N SER A 35 -4.08 6.77 0.11
CA SER A 35 -5.19 7.69 -0.18
C SER A 35 -6.27 7.68 0.92
N ASN A 36 -6.19 6.75 1.87
CA ASN A 36 -7.14 6.66 2.97
C ASN A 36 -6.66 7.43 4.21
N THR A 37 -7.54 8.25 4.77
CA THR A 37 -7.26 9.04 5.98
C THR A 37 -7.28 8.20 7.27
N TYR A 38 -8.04 7.09 7.31
CA TYR A 38 -8.34 6.37 8.55
C TYR A 38 -7.47 5.15 8.80
N PHE A 39 -7.13 4.38 7.75
CA PHE A 39 -6.36 3.15 7.89
C PHE A 39 -5.07 3.24 7.10
N ARG A 40 -3.95 2.98 7.80
CA ARG A 40 -2.61 3.03 7.19
C ARG A 40 -2.13 1.68 6.64
N THR A 41 -2.85 0.59 6.90
CA THR A 41 -2.47 -0.78 6.48
C THR A 41 -3.61 -1.54 5.81
N ALA A 42 -4.78 -0.92 5.69
CA ALA A 42 -5.99 -1.58 5.25
C ALA A 42 -6.78 -0.69 4.30
N VAL A 43 -7.47 -1.33 3.36
CA VAL A 43 -8.34 -0.65 2.40
C VAL A 43 -9.79 -0.90 2.80
N PRO A 44 -10.56 0.13 3.18
CA PRO A 44 -11.97 0.00 3.48
C PRO A 44 -12.77 -0.09 2.19
N LEU A 45 -13.74 -0.99 2.15
CA LEU A 45 -14.67 -1.10 1.02
C LEU A 45 -16.04 -1.56 1.52
N GLN A 46 -17.09 -0.77 1.28
CA GLN A 46 -18.49 -1.09 1.59
C GLN A 46 -18.70 -1.64 3.02
N GLY A 47 -18.04 -1.05 4.02
CA GLY A 47 -18.13 -1.47 5.42
C GLY A 47 -17.19 -2.61 5.84
N TYR A 48 -16.43 -3.18 4.90
CA TYR A 48 -15.39 -4.17 5.19
C TYR A 48 -14.01 -3.52 5.25
N ARG A 49 -13.16 -4.04 6.13
CA ARG A 49 -11.75 -3.66 6.23
C ARG A 49 -10.88 -4.79 5.69
N PHE A 50 -10.24 -4.57 4.56
CA PHE A 50 -9.27 -5.52 4.01
C PHE A 50 -7.88 -5.15 4.51
N ASP A 51 -7.33 -5.94 5.44
CA ASP A 51 -5.99 -5.73 5.95
C ASP A 51 -4.94 -6.31 5.00
N PHE A 52 -3.84 -5.57 4.82
CA PHE A 52 -2.69 -5.94 3.99
C PHE A 52 -1.39 -5.81 4.78
N PHE A 53 -1.46 -5.83 6.11
CA PHE A 53 -0.28 -5.73 6.96
C PHE A 53 0.74 -6.84 6.69
N ASP A 54 0.31 -8.01 6.24
CA ASP A 54 1.19 -9.12 5.82
C ASP A 54 2.12 -8.75 4.65
N VAL A 55 1.64 -7.94 3.70
CA VAL A 55 2.41 -7.57 2.50
C VAL A 55 2.99 -6.17 2.53
N LEU A 56 2.42 -5.27 3.32
CA LEU A 56 2.86 -3.88 3.42
C LEU A 56 4.07 -3.75 4.32
N LYS A 57 5.03 -2.93 3.89
CA LYS A 57 6.17 -2.49 4.68
C LYS A 57 6.02 -1.01 5.03
N LYS A 58 6.63 -0.61 6.14
CA LYS A 58 6.65 0.79 6.58
C LYS A 58 7.87 1.48 5.96
N TYR A 59 7.67 2.64 5.38
CA TYR A 59 8.72 3.46 4.81
C TYR A 59 8.68 4.88 5.39
N LEU A 60 9.85 5.46 5.61
CA LEU A 60 10.00 6.86 5.96
C LEU A 60 10.62 7.59 4.77
N VAL A 61 9.93 8.62 4.29
CA VAL A 61 10.30 9.35 3.10
C VAL A 61 10.68 10.76 3.48
N SER A 62 11.88 11.19 3.09
CA SER A 62 12.32 12.58 3.21
C SER A 62 12.04 13.31 1.91
N GLN A 63 11.13 14.29 1.97
CA GLN A 63 10.78 15.14 0.83
C GLN A 63 10.64 16.59 1.29
N TYR A 64 11.25 17.52 0.56
CA TYR A 64 11.18 18.97 0.84
C TYR A 64 11.54 19.35 2.30
N GLY A 65 12.45 18.61 2.93
CA GLY A 65 12.87 18.85 4.32
C GLY A 65 11.93 18.29 5.39
N GLN A 66 10.88 17.56 5.00
CA GLN A 66 9.96 16.88 5.92
C GLN A 66 10.10 15.36 5.80
N TRP A 67 9.84 14.67 6.92
CA TRP A 67 9.79 13.21 6.97
C TRP A 67 8.34 12.75 7.10
N THR A 68 7.90 11.92 6.17
CA THR A 68 6.54 11.39 6.15
C THR A 68 6.57 9.87 6.14
N GLU A 69 5.70 9.27 6.94
CA GLU A 69 5.52 7.82 7.04
C GLU A 69 4.54 7.35 5.96
N TYR A 70 4.93 6.32 5.21
CA TYR A 70 4.10 5.68 4.19
C TYR A 70 4.11 4.17 4.36
N TYR A 71 3.03 3.53 3.93
CA TYR A 71 2.96 2.07 3.83
C TYR A 71 2.88 1.66 2.37
N ALA A 72 3.75 0.75 1.95
CA ALA A 72 3.79 0.28 0.58
C ALA A 72 4.24 -1.19 0.53
N PRO A 73 3.83 -1.96 -0.49
CA PRO A 73 4.34 -3.32 -0.68
C PRO A 73 5.84 -3.32 -1.00
N ASP A 74 6.34 -2.30 -1.70
CA ASP A 74 7.74 -2.17 -2.08
C ASP A 74 8.13 -0.71 -2.38
N ARG A 75 9.43 -0.42 -2.27
CA ARG A 75 10.01 0.91 -2.53
C ARG A 75 9.67 1.45 -3.91
N THR A 76 9.56 0.59 -4.93
CA THR A 76 9.24 1.02 -6.30
C THR A 76 7.82 1.54 -6.40
N SER A 77 6.84 0.86 -5.82
CA SER A 77 5.45 1.30 -5.80
C SER A 77 5.28 2.61 -5.03
N LEU A 78 6.00 2.75 -3.91
CA LEU A 78 6.03 4.00 -3.16
C LEU A 78 6.61 5.15 -3.99
N ARG A 79 7.70 4.90 -4.73
CA ARG A 79 8.31 5.89 -5.61
C ARG A 79 7.43 6.25 -6.81
N ALA A 80 6.58 5.34 -7.26
CA ALA A 80 5.58 5.63 -8.29
C ALA A 80 4.42 6.48 -7.75
N TYR A 81 4.02 6.26 -6.50
CA TYR A 81 2.99 7.05 -5.82
C TYR A 81 3.46 8.47 -5.47
N LEU A 82 4.72 8.61 -5.03
CA LEU A 82 5.31 9.89 -4.65
C LEU A 82 5.81 10.64 -5.88
N TYR A 83 5.25 11.81 -6.12
CA TYR A 83 5.69 12.70 -7.19
C TYR A 83 6.75 13.68 -6.69
N GLY A 84 7.72 14.00 -7.57
CA GLY A 84 8.74 15.01 -7.31
C GLY A 84 10.08 14.47 -6.82
N ARG A 85 10.94 15.38 -6.33
CA ARG A 85 12.29 15.04 -5.89
C ARG A 85 12.25 14.47 -4.47
N ILE A 86 12.52 13.18 -4.37
CA ILE A 86 12.65 12.49 -3.08
C ILE A 86 14.12 12.47 -2.68
N ASN A 87 14.42 12.93 -1.47
CA ASN A 87 15.79 12.96 -0.96
C ASN A 87 16.21 11.56 -0.47
N GLN A 88 15.36 10.94 0.36
CA GLN A 88 15.64 9.64 0.95
C GLN A 88 14.37 8.82 1.16
N ILE A 89 14.49 7.50 1.02
CA ILE A 89 13.46 6.53 1.39
C ILE A 89 14.12 5.48 2.27
N VAL A 90 13.64 5.31 3.48
CA VAL A 90 14.14 4.34 4.47
C VAL A 90 13.05 3.30 4.72
N GLU A 91 13.36 2.02 4.58
CA GLU A 91 12.47 0.94 5.01
C GLU A 91 12.63 0.76 6.53
N ILE A 92 11.52 0.77 7.27
CA ILE A 92 11.51 0.50 8.70
C ILE A 92 11.16 -0.97 8.91
N PRO A 93 12.05 -1.77 9.51
CA PRO A 93 11.75 -3.17 9.81
C PRO A 93 10.58 -3.25 10.80
N LYS A 94 9.72 -4.25 10.60
CA LYS A 94 8.69 -4.60 11.58
C LYS A 94 9.36 -5.43 12.67
N TYR A 95 9.38 -4.90 13.90
CA TYR A 95 9.85 -5.60 15.09
C TYR A 95 8.86 -6.68 15.51
#